data_AF-A0A4Z0GG93-F1
#
_entry.id   AF-A0A4Z0GG93-F1
#
_cell.length_a   1.000
_cell.length_b   1.000
_cell.length_c   1.000
_cell.angle_alpha   90.00
_cell.angle_beta   90.00
_cell.angle_gamma   90.00
#
_symmetry.space_group_name_H-M   'P 1'
#
loop_
_entity.id
_entity.type
_entity.pdbx_description
1 polymer ?
#
loop_
_entity_poly.entity_id
_entity_poly.type
_entity_poly.pdbx_seq_one_letter_code
_entity_poly.pdbx_strand_id
1 'polypeptide(L)' 'MSLISDPVRHDTDAPAPAGADDADVAMRANDAIRDFLWERKTRPLRPEERIEYRRLLGVYLGALRGEIGTAA' A
#
# COMPACT_ATOMS: atom_id res chain seq x y z
N MET A 1 41.89 -26.17 18.52
CA MET A 1 40.55 -26.24 17.90
C MET A 1 39.92 -24.85 18.02
N SER A 2 40.10 -24.00 17.01
CA SER A 2 39.38 -22.72 16.92
C SER A 2 38.32 -22.87 15.84
N LEU A 3 37.05 -22.87 16.25
CA LEU A 3 35.93 -22.82 15.32
C LEU A 3 35.78 -21.38 14.86
N ILE A 4 36.02 -21.16 13.58
CA ILE A 4 35.78 -19.91 12.88
C ILE A 4 34.25 -19.72 12.85
N SER A 5 33.74 -18.82 13.69
CA SER A 5 32.36 -18.35 13.56
C SER A 5 32.31 -17.40 12.36
N ASP A 6 31.92 -17.94 11.21
CA ASP A 6 31.44 -17.13 10.10
C ASP A 6 30.12 -16.45 10.53
N PRO A 7 30.02 -15.11 10.51
CA PRO A 7 28.72 -14.47 10.56
C PRO A 7 28.05 -14.71 9.21
N VAL A 8 27.02 -15.56 9.20
CA VAL A 8 26.07 -15.69 8.09
C VAL A 8 25.56 -14.28 7.78
N ARG A 9 26.09 -13.67 6.72
CA ARG A 9 25.46 -12.54 6.07
C ARG A 9 24.14 -13.08 5.51
N HIS A 10 23.05 -12.77 6.17
CA HIS A 10 21.73 -12.84 5.54
C HIS A 10 21.67 -11.72 4.50
N ASP A 11 22.35 -11.93 3.39
CA ASP A 11 22.07 -11.26 2.13
C ASP A 11 20.76 -11.85 1.60
N THR A 12 19.66 -11.62 2.30
CA THR A 12 18.32 -11.76 1.74
C THR A 12 18.01 -10.50 0.96
N ASP A 13 18.75 -10.32 -0.15
CA ASP A 13 18.31 -9.55 -1.32
C ASP A 13 17.41 -10.47 -2.16
N ALA A 14 16.45 -11.13 -1.50
CA ALA A 14 15.37 -11.78 -2.21
C ALA A 14 14.44 -10.66 -2.66
N PRO A 15 14.16 -10.50 -3.97
CA PRO A 15 13.24 -9.47 -4.42
C PRO A 15 11.92 -9.63 -3.65
N ALA A 16 11.40 -8.51 -3.16
CA ALA A 16 10.13 -8.48 -2.45
C ALA A 16 9.07 -9.26 -3.26
N PRO A 17 8.16 -10.00 -2.60
CA PRO A 17 7.14 -10.75 -3.31
C PRO A 17 6.40 -9.80 -4.26
N ALA A 18 6.08 -10.27 -5.47
CA ALA A 18 5.63 -9.47 -6.62
C ALA A 18 4.32 -8.67 -6.44
N GLY A 19 3.83 -8.48 -5.22
CA GLY A 19 2.72 -7.59 -4.85
C GLY A 19 2.95 -6.80 -3.55
N ALA A 20 4.17 -6.80 -2.98
CA ALA A 20 4.48 -6.00 -1.79
C ALA A 20 4.35 -4.49 -2.07
N ASP A 21 4.79 -4.06 -3.25
CA ASP A 21 4.67 -2.66 -3.67
C ASP A 21 3.20 -2.25 -3.85
N ASP A 22 2.37 -3.14 -4.41
CA ASP A 22 0.94 -2.90 -4.57
C ASP A 22 0.23 -2.83 -3.21
N ALA A 23 0.57 -3.72 -2.27
CA ALA A 23 0.02 -3.69 -0.91
C ALA A 23 0.39 -2.41 -0.15
N ASP A 24 1.62 -1.93 -0.31
CA ASP A 24 2.04 -0.65 0.26
C ASP A 24 1.29 0.54 -0.37
N VAL A 25 1.04 0.51 -1.68
CA VAL A 25 0.24 1.52 -2.37
C VAL A 25 -1.22 1.47 -1.90
N ALA A 26 -1.80 0.28 -1.74
CA ALA A 26 -3.16 0.11 -1.22
C ALA A 26 -3.28 0.66 0.21
N MET A 27 -2.32 0.36 1.09
CA MET A 27 -2.30 0.84 2.46
C MET A 27 -2.21 2.38 2.51
N ARG A 28 -1.27 2.98 1.77
CA ARG A 28 -1.12 4.45 1.72
C ARG A 28 -2.36 5.14 1.16
N ALA A 29 -2.98 4.57 0.12
CA ALA A 29 -4.20 5.11 -0.46
C ALA A 29 -5.39 5.02 0.52
N ASN A 30 -5.49 3.92 1.27
CA ASN A 30 -6.52 3.75 2.29
C ASN A 30 -6.34 4.76 3.44
N ASP A 31 -5.13 4.97 3.93
CA ASP A 31 -4.86 5.97 4.97
C ASP A 31 -5.22 7.39 4.51
N ALA A 32 -4.84 7.76 3.27
CA ALA A 32 -5.22 9.04 2.68
C ALA A 32 -6.75 9.21 2.57
N ILE A 33 -7.49 8.15 2.23
CA ILE A 33 -8.97 8.17 2.22
C ILE A 33 -9.51 8.42 3.63
N ARG A 34 -8.97 7.74 4.65
CA ARG A 34 -9.41 7.87 6.04
C ARG A 34 -9.18 9.29 6.55
N ASP A 35 -8.00 9.85 6.32
CA ASP A 35 -7.66 11.22 6.70
C ASP A 35 -8.57 12.23 6.00
N PHE A 36 -8.74 12.08 4.68
CA PHE A 36 -9.61 12.94 3.87
C PHE A 36 -11.06 12.98 4.37
N LEU A 37 -11.61 11.81 4.71
CA LEU A 37 -12.98 11.69 5.24
C LEU A 37 -13.08 12.16 6.69
N TRP A 38 -12.06 11.92 7.50
CA TRP A 38 -12.06 12.32 8.91
C TRP A 38 -12.15 13.84 9.09
N GLU A 39 -11.38 14.59 8.31
CA GLU A 39 -11.44 16.06 8.28
C GLU A 39 -12.83 16.60 7.89
N ARG A 40 -13.59 15.80 7.13
CA ARG A 40 -14.87 16.20 6.51
C ARG A 40 -16.07 15.53 7.14
N LYS A 41 -15.89 14.76 8.23
CA LYS A 41 -16.93 13.92 8.84
C LYS A 41 -18.19 14.65 9.31
N THR A 42 -18.10 15.97 9.50
CA THR A 42 -19.20 16.81 10.00
C THR A 42 -20.15 17.28 8.91
N ARG A 43 -19.81 17.07 7.63
CA ARG A 43 -20.63 17.52 6.51
C ARG A 43 -20.51 16.61 5.28
N PRO A 44 -21.48 16.64 4.36
CA PRO A 44 -21.31 16.00 3.06
C PRO A 44 -20.12 16.57 2.26
N LEU A 45 -19.53 15.71 1.42
CA LEU A 45 -18.51 16.12 0.45
C LEU A 45 -19.11 17.02 -0.63
N ARG A 46 -18.41 18.13 -0.91
CA ARG A 46 -18.67 19.03 -2.03
C ARG A 46 -18.33 18.34 -3.37
N PRO A 47 -18.85 18.84 -4.51
CA PRO A 47 -18.57 18.26 -5.82
C PRO A 47 -17.08 18.04 -6.11
N GLU A 48 -16.23 19.01 -5.75
CA GLU A 48 -14.78 18.97 -5.95
C GLU A 48 -14.13 17.90 -5.06
N GLU A 49 -14.57 17.81 -3.81
CA GLU A 49 -14.11 16.81 -2.85
C GLU A 49 -14.50 15.39 -3.25
N ARG A 50 -15.63 15.23 -3.94
CA ARG A 50 -16.04 13.93 -4.51
C ARG A 50 -15.18 13.51 -5.69
N ILE A 51 -14.56 14.45 -6.41
CA ILE A 51 -13.60 14.15 -7.47
C ILE A 51 -12.32 13.61 -6.82
N GLU A 52 -11.81 14.29 -5.79
CA GLU A 52 -10.60 13.85 -5.09
C GLU A 52 -10.79 12.51 -4.37
N TYR A 53 -11.93 12.32 -3.70
CA TYR A 53 -12.27 11.01 -3.11
C TYR A 53 -12.31 9.89 -4.16
N ARG A 54 -12.91 10.14 -5.34
CA ARG A 54 -12.93 9.15 -6.44
C ARG A 54 -11.54 8.85 -6.97
N ARG A 55 -10.65 9.84 -7.01
CA ARG A 55 -9.24 9.65 -7.40
C ARG A 55 -8.53 8.72 -6.41
N LEU A 56 -8.61 9.01 -5.11
CA LEU A 56 -8.00 8.19 -4.06
C LEU A 56 -8.55 6.76 -4.07
N LEU A 57 -9.87 6.61 -4.24
CA LEU A 57 -10.52 5.31 -4.36
C LEU A 57 -10.05 4.54 -5.60
N GLY A 58 -9.82 5.22 -6.73
CA GLY A 58 -9.28 4.62 -7.93
C GLY A 58 -7.87 4.04 -7.74
N VAL A 59 -7.00 4.75 -7.02
CA VAL A 59 -5.65 4.27 -6.68
C VAL A 59 -5.73 3.02 -5.79
N TYR A 60 -6.55 3.06 -4.75
CA TYR A 60 -6.74 1.92 -3.85
C TYR A 60 -7.24 0.67 -4.59
N LEU A 61 -8.28 0.81 -5.42
CA LEU A 61 -8.83 -0.31 -6.20
C LEU A 61 -7.85 -0.82 -7.27
N GLY A 62 -7.04 0.06 -7.86
CA GLY A 62 -6.00 -0.31 -8.80
C GLY A 62 -4.93 -1.20 -8.16
N ALA A 63 -4.45 -0.80 -6.98
CA ALA A 63 -3.48 -1.55 -6.21
C ALA A 63 -4.01 -2.94 -5.79
N LEU A 64 -5.24 -3.00 -5.28
CA LEU A 64 -5.88 -4.28 -4.93
C LEU A 64 -6.05 -5.21 -6.14
N ARG A 65 -6.31 -4.66 -7.33
CA ARG A 65 -6.41 -5.47 -8.55
C ARG A 65 -5.03 -6.00 -9.00
N GLY A 66 -3.96 -5.24 -8.77
CA GLY A 66 -2.57 -5.69 -8.97
C GLY A 66 -2.25 -6.91 -8.11
N GLU A 67 -2.61 -6.86 -6.81
CA GLU A 67 -2.45 -8.01 -5.90
C GLU A 67 -3.22 -9.25 -6.38
N ILE A 68 -4.48 -9.11 -6.80
CA ILE A 68 -5.30 -10.23 -7.28
C ILE A 68 -4.76 -10.80 -8.60
N GLY A 69 -4.26 -9.94 -9.50
CA GLY A 69 -3.71 -10.35 -10.80
C GLY A 69 -2.38 -11.09 -10.69
N THR A 70 -1.60 -10.84 -9.64
CA THR A 70 -0.34 -11.55 -9.36
C THR A 70 -0.55 -12.85 -8.59
N ALA A 71 -1.70 -13.00 -7.92
CA ALA A 71 -2.04 -14.17 -7.10
C ALA A 71 -2.76 -15.31 -7.87
N ALA A 72 -3.03 -15.16 -9.17
CA ALA A 72 -3.75 -16.13 -10.02
C ALA A 72 -2.83 -16.78 -11.06
#